data_AF-A0A8T4EQM5-F1
#
_entry.id   AF-A0A8T4EQM5-F1
#
_cell.length_a   1.000
_cell.length_b   1.000
_cell.length_c   1.000
_cell.angle_alpha   90.00
_cell.angle_beta   90.00
_cell.angle_gamma   90.00
#
_symmetry.space_group_name_H-M   'P 1'
#
loop_
_entity.id
_entity.type
_entity.pdbx_description
1 polymer ?
#
loop_
_entity_poly.entity_id
_entity_poly.type
_entity_poly.pdbx_seq_one_letter_code
_entity_poly.pdbx_strand_id
1 'polypeptide(L)'
;MVDEKSKNYNKENFSMIAIVAIVAIVAVVVLIISAKQGIGTISYGYDNIELGQAVNTAGSATTTGGITYTSCTDSDGGKIYRLKGTVTYTWVNGSYSGDYNVTDRCSYTGGVLNEYYCLGTTPLSLIYTCPYGCYDGACMPNTRTTTDPRTKLK
;
A
#
# COMPACT_ATOMS: atom_id res chain seq x y z
N MET A 1 66.19 -39.49 -30.73
CA MET A 1 65.20 -38.46 -31.11
C MET A 1 63.84 -38.90 -30.61
N VAL A 2 63.38 -38.43 -29.44
CA VAL A 2 61.96 -38.18 -29.14
C VAL A 2 61.93 -37.06 -28.10
N ASP A 3 61.15 -36.01 -28.41
CA ASP A 3 61.06 -34.71 -27.76
C ASP A 3 60.59 -34.70 -26.30
N GLU A 4 61.28 -33.92 -25.47
CA GLU A 4 60.97 -33.61 -24.08
C GLU A 4 60.15 -32.29 -23.93
N LYS A 5 59.38 -31.88 -24.94
CA LYS A 5 58.63 -30.61 -24.94
C LYS A 5 57.13 -30.71 -24.64
N SER A 6 56.55 -31.91 -24.51
CA SER A 6 55.09 -32.07 -24.41
C SER A 6 54.50 -31.94 -22.99
N LYS A 7 55.31 -32.05 -21.92
CA LYS A 7 54.77 -32.10 -20.54
C LYS A 7 54.51 -30.75 -19.85
N ASN A 8 54.86 -29.62 -20.46
CA ASN A 8 54.71 -28.30 -19.85
C ASN A 8 53.44 -27.54 -20.24
N TYR A 9 52.65 -28.04 -21.20
CA TYR A 9 51.38 -27.40 -21.58
C TYR A 9 50.24 -27.66 -20.57
N ASN A 10 50.45 -28.54 -19.57
CA ASN A 10 49.37 -29.04 -18.70
C ASN A 10 49.33 -28.43 -17.30
N LYS A 11 50.31 -27.62 -16.87
CA LYS A 11 50.33 -27.06 -15.50
C LYS A 11 49.93 -25.58 -15.45
N GLU A 12 50.48 -24.77 -16.36
CA GLU A 12 50.17 -23.34 -16.46
C GLU A 12 48.73 -23.08 -16.96
N ASN A 13 48.26 -23.88 -17.93
CA ASN A 13 46.91 -23.76 -18.49
C ASN A 13 45.81 -24.30 -17.56
N PHE A 14 46.14 -25.26 -16.69
CA PHE A 14 45.20 -25.79 -15.71
C PHE A 14 44.85 -24.75 -14.64
N SER A 15 45.85 -23.95 -14.25
CA SER A 15 45.67 -22.82 -13.33
C SER A 15 44.74 -21.75 -13.95
N MET A 16 44.96 -21.40 -15.22
CA MET A 16 44.12 -20.42 -15.91
C MET A 16 42.67 -20.88 -16.09
N ILE A 17 42.45 -22.17 -16.44
CA ILE A 17 41.10 -22.73 -16.57
C ILE A 17 40.40 -22.76 -15.20
N ALA A 18 41.11 -23.11 -14.13
CA ALA A 18 40.55 -23.10 -12.77
C ALA A 18 40.15 -21.69 -12.33
N ILE A 19 40.98 -20.67 -12.61
CA ILE A 19 40.68 -19.28 -12.28
C ILE A 19 39.46 -18.78 -13.06
N VAL A 20 39.39 -19.04 -14.37
CA VAL A 20 38.25 -18.63 -15.21
C VAL A 20 36.95 -19.28 -14.74
N ALA A 21 36.99 -20.56 -14.36
CA ALA A 21 35.82 -21.26 -13.81
C ALA A 21 35.36 -20.66 -12.47
N ILE A 22 36.29 -20.34 -11.56
CA ILE A 22 35.96 -19.71 -10.27
C ILE A 22 35.35 -18.32 -10.48
N VAL A 23 35.94 -17.49 -11.34
CA VAL A 23 35.44 -16.14 -11.63
C VAL A 23 34.02 -16.20 -12.23
N ALA A 24 33.77 -17.14 -13.14
CA ALA A 24 32.44 -17.33 -13.72
C ALA A 24 31.40 -17.77 -12.68
N ILE A 25 31.75 -18.71 -11.78
CA ILE A 25 30.86 -19.17 -10.71
C ILE A 25 30.55 -18.01 -9.73
N VAL A 26 31.56 -17.24 -9.33
CA VAL A 26 31.39 -16.09 -8.44
C VAL A 26 30.47 -15.04 -9.07
N ALA A 27 30.65 -14.73 -10.36
CA ALA A 27 29.80 -13.78 -11.08
C ALA A 27 28.33 -14.23 -11.12
N VAL A 28 28.06 -15.52 -11.38
CA VAL A 28 26.71 -16.08 -11.39
C VAL A 28 26.08 -16.02 -9.99
N VAL A 29 26.83 -16.35 -8.94
CA VAL A 29 26.35 -16.26 -7.55
C VAL A 29 26.00 -14.82 -7.16
N VAL A 30 26.81 -13.85 -7.54
CA VAL A 30 26.56 -12.41 -7.30
C VAL A 30 25.29 -11.94 -8.02
N LEU A 31 25.06 -12.39 -9.26
CA LEU A 31 23.84 -12.06 -10.01
C LEU A 31 22.58 -12.65 -9.36
N ILE A 32 22.63 -13.89 -8.87
CA ILE A 32 21.50 -14.55 -8.18
C ILE A 32 21.18 -13.83 -6.84
N ILE A 33 22.21 -13.40 -6.10
CA ILE A 33 22.01 -12.67 -4.84
C ILE A 33 21.41 -11.27 -5.11
N SER A 34 21.83 -10.62 -6.19
CA SER A 34 21.35 -9.28 -6.55
C SER A 34 19.89 -9.27 -7.02
N ALA A 35 19.41 -10.37 -7.63
CA ALA A 35 18.01 -10.53 -8.02
C ALA A 35 17.03 -10.69 -6.84
N LYS A 36 17.53 -10.84 -5.59
CA LYS A 36 16.69 -10.96 -4.37
C LYS A 36 16.53 -9.65 -3.60
N GLN A 37 17.15 -8.55 -4.03
CA GLN A 37 16.97 -7.22 -3.44
C GLN A 37 15.73 -6.53 -4.04
N GLY A 38 14.60 -7.24 -4.01
CA GLY A 38 13.27 -6.73 -4.32
C GLY A 38 12.42 -6.58 -3.07
N ILE A 39 13.02 -6.22 -1.93
CA ILE A 39 12.31 -5.85 -0.72
C ILE A 39 13.06 -4.67 -0.12
N GLY A 40 12.64 -3.45 -0.49
CA GLY A 40 13.01 -2.28 0.27
C GLY A 40 12.46 -2.45 1.69
N THR A 41 13.30 -2.83 2.63
CA THR A 41 12.98 -2.68 4.04
C THR A 41 12.94 -1.17 4.30
N ILE A 42 11.73 -0.65 4.45
CA ILE A 42 11.52 0.70 4.96
C ILE A 42 12.04 0.68 6.39
N SER A 43 13.20 1.31 6.62
CA SER A 43 13.71 1.58 7.95
C SER A 43 12.84 2.66 8.58
N TYR A 44 11.81 2.24 9.32
CA TYR A 44 11.16 3.13 10.28
C TYR A 44 12.12 3.29 11.46
N GLY A 45 12.87 4.39 11.46
CA GLY A 45 13.57 4.85 12.66
C GLY A 45 12.52 5.12 13.74
N TYR A 46 12.44 4.25 14.73
CA TYR A 46 11.73 4.55 15.97
C TYR A 46 12.69 5.40 16.80
N ASP A 47 12.54 6.71 16.72
CA ASP A 47 13.10 7.59 17.73
C ASP A 47 12.45 7.22 19.07
N ASN A 48 13.30 6.99 20.07
CA ASN A 48 12.91 6.57 21.41
C ASN A 48 11.86 7.54 21.96
N ILE A 49 10.62 7.08 22.08
CA ILE A 49 9.59 7.80 22.85
C ILE A 49 10.03 7.74 24.31
N GLU A 50 10.44 8.91 24.81
CA GLU A 50 10.76 9.14 26.20
C GLU A 50 9.58 8.70 27.07
N LEU A 51 9.83 7.80 28.02
CA LEU A 51 8.83 7.30 28.97
C LEU A 51 8.24 8.47 29.76
N GLY A 52 7.03 8.90 29.38
CA GLY A 52 6.36 9.97 30.11
C GLY A 52 4.86 10.11 29.91
N GLN A 53 4.18 9.27 29.13
CA GLN A 53 2.73 9.38 28.97
C GLN A 53 2.04 8.02 29.04
N ALA A 54 1.30 7.82 30.13
CA ALA A 54 0.42 6.69 30.33
C ALA A 54 -0.74 6.75 29.31
N VAL A 55 -0.64 5.96 28.24
CA VAL A 55 -1.77 5.68 27.35
C VAL A 55 -2.64 4.64 28.04
N ASN A 56 -3.62 5.11 28.81
CA ASN A 56 -4.68 4.25 29.33
C ASN A 56 -5.67 3.95 28.18
N THR A 57 -5.89 2.65 28.00
CA THR A 57 -6.56 1.95 26.91
C THR A 57 -8.00 2.40 26.60
N ALA A 58 -8.28 2.69 25.30
CA ALA A 58 -9.44 2.30 24.49
C ALA A 58 -9.65 3.32 23.34
N GLY A 59 -8.93 3.15 22.23
CA GLY A 59 -9.00 4.07 21.08
C GLY A 59 -7.63 4.44 20.55
N SER A 60 -6.82 3.42 20.24
CA SER A 60 -5.42 3.60 19.87
C SER A 60 -5.31 4.46 18.62
N ALA A 61 -4.91 5.72 18.82
CA ALA A 61 -4.63 6.64 17.75
C ALA A 61 -3.50 6.07 16.88
N THR A 62 -3.77 5.81 15.60
CA THR A 62 -2.77 5.29 14.68
C THR A 62 -1.98 6.47 14.12
N THR A 63 -0.67 6.47 14.36
CA THR A 63 0.23 7.52 13.88
C THR A 63 0.77 7.15 12.49
N THR A 64 0.51 7.97 11.47
CA THR A 64 1.12 7.83 10.14
C THR A 64 1.87 9.12 9.79
N GLY A 65 3.21 9.05 9.68
CA GLY A 65 4.03 10.18 9.23
C GLY A 65 4.00 11.40 10.17
N GLY A 66 3.90 11.18 11.48
CA GLY A 66 3.81 12.26 12.48
C GLY A 66 2.41 12.84 12.66
N ILE A 67 1.42 12.39 11.87
CA ILE A 67 0.01 12.73 12.08
C ILE A 67 -0.63 11.64 12.94
N THR A 68 -1.25 12.06 14.04
CA THR A 68 -2.01 11.23 14.96
C THR A 68 -3.49 11.56 14.82
N TYR A 69 -4.33 10.56 14.52
CA TYR A 69 -5.78 10.75 14.47
C TYR A 69 -6.42 10.44 15.83
N THR A 70 -7.07 11.43 16.42
CA THR A 70 -7.63 11.33 17.78
C THR A 70 -9.12 11.01 17.79
N SER A 71 -9.82 11.30 16.70
CA SER A 71 -11.24 10.97 16.53
C SER A 71 -11.53 10.61 15.07
N CYS A 72 -12.48 9.72 14.85
CA CYS A 72 -13.06 9.46 13.54
C CYS A 72 -14.48 8.96 13.75
N THR A 73 -15.43 9.55 13.04
CA THR A 73 -16.83 9.15 13.02
C THR A 73 -17.29 9.03 11.58
N ASP A 74 -18.11 8.03 11.32
CA ASP A 74 -18.58 7.69 9.99
C ASP A 74 -20.10 7.67 9.99
N SER A 75 -20.72 8.49 9.13
CA SER A 75 -22.17 8.69 9.14
C SER A 75 -22.96 7.50 8.62
N ASP A 76 -22.34 6.61 7.82
CA ASP A 76 -23.00 5.42 7.30
C ASP A 76 -22.64 4.15 8.11
N GLY A 77 -21.67 4.23 9.03
CA GLY A 77 -21.26 3.13 9.89
C GLY A 77 -20.23 2.19 9.27
N GLY A 78 -19.51 2.59 8.23
CA GLY A 78 -18.31 1.92 7.76
C GLY A 78 -18.20 1.87 6.25
N LYS A 79 -18.24 0.67 5.68
CA LYS A 79 -18.09 0.46 4.22
C LYS A 79 -19.44 0.15 3.60
N ILE A 80 -20.37 1.11 3.60
CA ILE A 80 -21.73 0.92 3.07
C ILE A 80 -21.90 1.59 1.72
N TYR A 81 -21.44 0.91 0.67
CA TYR A 81 -21.44 1.41 -0.72
C TYR A 81 -22.79 1.85 -1.31
N ARG A 82 -23.92 1.57 -0.66
CA ARG A 82 -25.27 1.95 -1.12
C ARG A 82 -25.82 3.19 -0.41
N LEU A 83 -25.11 3.71 0.57
CA LEU A 83 -25.48 4.90 1.32
C LEU A 83 -24.33 5.90 1.15
N LYS A 84 -24.66 7.17 1.03
CA LYS A 84 -23.64 8.22 1.01
C LYS A 84 -23.19 8.47 2.43
N GLY A 85 -21.93 8.19 2.73
CA GLY A 85 -21.25 8.44 3.98
C GLY A 85 -20.45 9.75 4.00
N THR A 86 -20.23 10.27 5.19
CA THR A 86 -19.26 11.32 5.50
C THR A 86 -18.48 10.92 6.73
N VAL A 87 -17.17 10.85 6.55
CA VAL A 87 -16.22 10.67 7.65
C VAL A 87 -15.83 12.03 8.20
N THR A 88 -15.97 12.22 9.51
CA THR A 88 -15.48 13.38 10.25
C THR A 88 -14.41 12.95 11.23
N TYR A 89 -13.24 13.58 11.21
CA TYR A 89 -12.08 13.17 12.01
C TYR A 89 -11.26 14.36 12.51
N THR A 90 -10.57 14.14 13.63
CA THR A 90 -9.60 15.09 14.21
C THR A 90 -8.19 14.54 14.07
N TRP A 91 -7.25 15.39 13.66
CA TRP A 91 -5.83 15.04 13.62
C TRP A 91 -4.99 15.99 14.45
N VAL A 92 -3.80 15.51 14.83
CA VAL A 92 -2.78 16.23 15.58
C VAL A 92 -1.41 15.98 14.92
N ASN A 93 -0.61 17.02 14.74
CA ASN A 93 0.79 16.93 14.31
C ASN A 93 1.62 17.92 15.16
N GLY A 94 2.26 17.42 16.22
CA GLY A 94 2.88 18.28 17.24
C GLY A 94 1.84 19.19 17.90
N SER A 95 2.09 20.50 17.89
CA SER A 95 1.17 21.50 18.45
C SER A 95 0.01 21.88 17.51
N TYR A 96 -0.01 21.36 16.28
CA TYR A 96 -1.06 21.63 15.32
C TYR A 96 -2.16 20.58 15.42
N SER A 97 -3.42 21.01 15.34
CA SER A 97 -4.58 20.12 15.27
C SER A 97 -5.67 20.72 14.41
N GLY A 98 -6.58 19.87 13.93
CA GLY A 98 -7.74 20.33 13.18
C GLY A 98 -8.77 19.24 12.94
N ASP A 99 -10.00 19.68 12.68
CA ASP A 99 -11.13 18.84 12.33
C ASP A 99 -11.39 18.90 10.82
N TYR A 100 -11.61 17.74 10.22
CA TYR A 100 -11.81 17.58 8.79
C TYR A 100 -12.99 16.65 8.52
N ASN A 101 -13.64 16.86 7.38
CA ASN A 101 -14.63 15.94 6.86
C ASN A 101 -14.29 15.55 5.42
N VAL A 102 -14.65 14.32 5.06
CA VAL A 102 -14.55 13.77 3.72
C VAL A 102 -15.80 12.96 3.43
N THR A 103 -16.43 13.22 2.29
CA THR A 103 -17.69 12.59 1.88
C THR A 103 -17.44 11.67 0.70
N ASP A 104 -18.18 10.56 0.68
CA ASP A 104 -18.16 9.62 -0.43
C ASP A 104 -18.51 10.31 -1.73
N ARG A 105 -17.80 9.91 -2.78
CA ARG A 105 -17.97 10.53 -4.08
C ARG A 105 -17.80 9.54 -5.21
N CYS A 106 -18.61 9.73 -6.24
CA CYS A 106 -18.42 9.03 -7.49
C CYS A 106 -17.21 9.62 -8.23
N SER A 107 -16.49 8.78 -8.97
CA SER A 107 -15.52 9.23 -9.96
C SER A 107 -16.20 10.09 -11.02
N TYR A 108 -15.40 10.93 -11.69
CA TYR A 108 -15.90 11.80 -12.75
C TYR A 108 -16.55 11.02 -13.91
N THR A 109 -16.05 9.83 -14.21
CA THR A 109 -16.58 8.96 -15.27
C THR A 109 -17.87 8.24 -14.86
N GLY A 110 -18.30 8.37 -13.61
CA GLY A 110 -19.33 7.52 -13.02
C GLY A 110 -18.85 6.08 -12.84
N GLY A 111 -19.65 5.29 -12.11
CA GLY A 111 -19.44 3.84 -11.97
C GLY A 111 -18.37 3.39 -10.97
N VAL A 112 -17.55 4.30 -10.46
CA VAL A 112 -16.61 4.02 -9.38
C VAL A 112 -16.92 4.93 -8.20
N LEU A 113 -16.98 4.35 -7.01
CA LEU A 113 -17.16 5.01 -5.74
C LEU A 113 -15.80 5.13 -5.04
N ASN A 114 -15.47 6.34 -4.60
CA ASN A 114 -14.45 6.57 -3.59
C ASN A 114 -15.16 6.63 -2.24
N GLU A 115 -15.01 5.55 -1.48
CA GLU A 115 -15.64 5.33 -0.18
C GLU A 115 -14.65 5.74 0.90
N TYR A 116 -15.08 6.57 1.83
CA TYR A 116 -14.36 6.94 3.03
C TYR A 116 -14.98 6.25 4.23
N TYR A 117 -14.15 5.72 5.13
CA TYR A 117 -14.64 5.03 6.32
C TYR A 117 -13.68 5.18 7.49
N CYS A 118 -14.17 4.99 8.71
CA CYS A 118 -13.33 4.96 9.91
C CYS A 118 -12.86 3.53 10.25
N LEU A 119 -11.56 3.37 10.50
CA LEU A 119 -11.00 2.20 11.19
C LEU A 119 -10.49 2.65 12.57
N GLY A 120 -11.32 2.45 13.60
CA GLY A 120 -11.06 3.07 14.90
C GLY A 120 -11.07 4.59 14.77
N THR A 121 -9.99 5.26 15.18
CA THR A 121 -9.84 6.72 15.02
C THR A 121 -9.24 7.12 13.68
N THR A 122 -8.89 6.17 12.81
CA THR A 122 -8.15 6.47 11.58
C THR A 122 -9.10 6.56 10.39
N PRO A 123 -9.19 7.71 9.69
CA PRO A 123 -9.93 7.82 8.45
C PRO A 123 -9.17 7.09 7.34
N LEU A 124 -9.88 6.27 6.57
CA LEU A 124 -9.35 5.53 5.43
C LEU A 124 -10.24 5.75 4.21
N SER A 125 -9.73 5.38 3.03
CA SER A 125 -10.52 5.32 1.82
C SER A 125 -10.30 4.03 1.05
N LEU A 126 -11.26 3.68 0.20
CA LEU A 126 -11.16 2.61 -0.77
C LEU A 126 -11.83 3.01 -2.08
N ILE A 127 -11.43 2.35 -3.15
CA ILE A 127 -12.03 2.51 -4.48
C ILE A 127 -12.88 1.26 -4.75
N TYR A 128 -14.17 1.45 -5.02
CA TYR A 128 -15.12 0.37 -5.28
C TYR A 128 -15.84 0.58 -6.62
N THR A 129 -15.88 -0.44 -7.46
CA THR A 129 -16.63 -0.39 -8.73
C THR A 129 -18.09 -0.75 -8.48
N CYS A 130 -18.99 0.21 -8.72
CA CYS A 130 -20.42 0.02 -8.54
C CYS A 130 -21.02 -0.80 -9.71
N PRO A 131 -21.68 -1.94 -9.44
CA PRO A 131 -22.20 -2.83 -10.49
C PRO A 131 -23.21 -2.19 -11.45
N TYR A 132 -23.95 -1.18 -10.99
CA TYR A 132 -25.00 -0.50 -11.76
C TYR A 132 -24.74 0.99 -11.95
N GLY A 133 -23.50 1.41 -11.73
CA GLY A 133 -23.12 2.81 -11.74
C GLY A 133 -23.12 3.43 -10.33
N CYS A 134 -22.46 4.57 -10.22
CA CYS A 134 -22.38 5.38 -9.01
C CYS A 134 -23.14 6.68 -9.26
N TYR A 135 -23.95 7.10 -8.29
CA TYR A 135 -24.67 8.37 -8.31
C TYR A 135 -24.68 8.99 -6.92
N ASP A 136 -24.39 10.29 -6.83
CA ASP A 136 -24.38 11.08 -5.59
C ASP A 136 -23.60 10.43 -4.42
N GLY A 137 -22.43 9.85 -4.71
CA GLY A 137 -21.60 9.23 -3.67
C GLY A 137 -22.13 7.88 -3.17
N ALA A 138 -23.01 7.20 -3.91
CA ALA A 138 -23.45 5.85 -3.60
C ALA A 138 -23.61 5.00 -4.86
N CYS A 139 -23.47 3.68 -4.72
CA CYS A 139 -23.76 2.73 -5.77
C CYS A 139 -25.27 2.61 -6.00
N MET A 140 -25.66 2.69 -7.27
CA MET A 140 -27.04 2.49 -7.67
C MET A 140 -27.49 1.04 -7.41
N PRO A 141 -28.73 0.82 -6.96
CA PRO A 141 -29.29 -0.52 -6.81
C PRO A 141 -29.48 -1.17 -8.19
N ASN A 142 -29.70 -2.48 -8.19
CA ASN A 142 -30.12 -3.21 -9.37
C ASN A 142 -31.57 -2.79 -9.74
N THR A 143 -31.76 -1.72 -10.49
CA THR A 143 -33.09 -1.35 -10.99
C THR A 143 -33.52 -2.30 -12.11
N ARG A 144 -33.90 -3.53 -11.76
CA ARG A 144 -34.82 -4.37 -12.56
C ARG A 144 -36.28 -4.20 -12.10
N THR A 145 -36.58 -3.14 -11.36
CA THR A 145 -37.93 -2.80 -10.93
C THR A 145 -38.36 -1.51 -11.63
N THR A 146 -39.41 -1.64 -12.44
CA THR A 146 -39.98 -0.71 -13.42
C THR A 146 -40.66 0.53 -12.82
N THR A 147 -40.14 1.05 -11.70
CA THR A 147 -40.72 2.20 -10.98
C THR A 147 -39.67 3.19 -10.49
N ASP A 148 -38.57 3.38 -11.24
CA ASP A 148 -37.70 4.55 -11.05
C ASP A 148 -38.16 5.70 -11.97
N PRO A 149 -38.61 6.85 -11.44
CA PRO A 149 -39.01 8.01 -12.23
C PRO A 149 -37.89 8.61 -13.10
N ARG A 150 -36.62 8.20 -12.93
CA ARG A 150 -35.48 8.67 -13.73
C ARG A 150 -35.34 8.00 -15.10
N THR A 151 -36.22 7.06 -15.47
CA THR A 151 -36.25 6.49 -16.84
C THR A 151 -37.00 7.34 -17.87
N LYS A 152 -37.57 8.49 -17.49
CA LYS A 152 -38.21 9.42 -18.42
C LYS A 152 -37.25 10.53 -18.90
N LEU A 153 -36.22 10.14 -19.63
CA LEU A 153 -35.51 11.04 -20.56
C LEU A 153 -35.11 10.21 -21.78
N LYS A 154 -36.07 10.03 -22.68
CA LYS A 154 -35.86 9.78 -24.11
C LYS A 154 -36.78 10.73 -24.87
#